data_AF-X1SBR6-F1
#
_entry.id   AF-X1SBR6-F1
#
_cell.length_a   1.000
_cell.length_b   1.000
_cell.length_c   1.000
_cell.angle_alpha   90.00
_cell.angle_beta   90.00
_cell.angle_gamma   90.00
#
_symmetry.space_group_name_H-M   'P 1'
#
loop_
_entity.id
_entity.type
_entity.pdbx_description
1 polymer ?
#
loop_
_entity_poly.entity_id
_entity_poly.type
_entity_poly.pdbx_seq_one_letter_code
_entity_poly.pdbx_strand_id
1 'polypeptide(L)'
;GSFILFSSFKYFPARTIFLVVVDPGVGTSRNIVLAETENYFFIAPDNGVLSLVLEEESIRQLRGVTNQHYFLPELSRTFEGRDKMAPVAAWLSRGISCEEFGPETTS
;
A
#
# COMPACT_ATOMS: atom_id res chain seq x y z
N GLY A 1 8.10 3.57 -11.92
CA GLY A 1 7.43 2.75 -10.89
C GLY A 1 6.31 1.94 -11.48
N SER A 2 5.19 2.61 -11.81
CA SER A 2 3.94 1.97 -12.21
C SER A 2 4.07 0.90 -13.32
N PHE A 3 4.77 1.19 -14.42
CA PHE A 3 4.96 0.21 -15.51
C PHE A 3 5.71 -1.07 -15.10
N ILE A 4 6.71 -0.96 -14.22
CA ILE A 4 7.49 -2.13 -13.75
C ILE A 4 6.61 -3.02 -12.88
N LEU A 5 5.82 -2.41 -11.99
CA LEU A 5 4.83 -3.15 -11.18
C LEU A 5 3.81 -3.85 -12.09
N PHE A 6 3.20 -3.10 -13.00
CA PHE A 6 2.20 -3.59 -13.94
C PHE A 6 2.70 -4.78 -14.78
N SER A 7 3.94 -4.70 -15.27
CA SER A 7 4.54 -5.76 -16.09
C SER A 7 4.95 -7.02 -15.32
N SER A 8 4.93 -7.00 -13.98
CA SER A 8 5.47 -8.10 -13.16
C SER A 8 4.49 -8.72 -12.16
N PHE A 9 3.50 -7.98 -11.66
CA PHE A 9 2.69 -8.44 -10.51
C PHE A 9 1.94 -9.76 -10.77
N LYS A 10 1.47 -9.99 -12.00
CA LYS A 10 0.72 -11.21 -12.38
C LYS A 10 1.54 -12.51 -12.31
N TYR A 11 2.87 -12.42 -12.23
CA TYR A 11 3.73 -13.60 -12.10
C TYR A 11 3.90 -14.06 -10.65
N PHE A 12 3.38 -13.30 -9.68
CA PHE A 12 3.42 -13.67 -8.28
C PHE A 12 2.19 -14.51 -7.90
N PRO A 13 2.29 -15.36 -6.87
CA PRO A 13 1.13 -16.10 -6.37
C PRO A 13 0.00 -15.17 -5.91
N ALA A 14 -1.24 -15.66 -6.02
CA ALA A 14 -2.38 -14.99 -5.41
C ALA A 14 -2.12 -14.75 -3.90
N ARG A 15 -2.69 -13.66 -3.40
CA ARG A 15 -2.53 -13.08 -2.07
C ARG A 15 -1.15 -12.48 -1.78
N THR A 16 -0.34 -12.24 -2.81
CA THR A 16 0.92 -11.50 -2.65
C THR A 16 0.67 -10.06 -2.19
N ILE A 17 1.51 -9.59 -1.28
CA ILE A 17 1.54 -8.21 -0.80
C ILE A 17 2.66 -7.46 -1.53
N PHE A 18 2.28 -6.48 -2.35
CA PHE A 18 3.20 -5.59 -3.03
C PHE A 18 3.37 -4.30 -2.25
N LEU A 19 4.57 -4.10 -1.69
CA LEU A 19 4.97 -2.82 -1.12
C LEU A 19 5.71 -2.01 -2.20
N VAL A 20 5.11 -0.89 -2.62
CA VAL A 20 5.60 -0.10 -3.76
C VAL A 20 5.95 1.30 -3.29
N VAL A 21 7.24 1.56 -3.08
CA VAL A 21 7.74 2.86 -2.63
C VAL A 21 8.42 3.58 -3.78
N VAL A 22 7.65 4.39 -4.50
CA VAL A 22 8.16 5.38 -5.46
C VAL A 22 7.56 6.71 -5.07
N ASP A 23 8.28 7.46 -4.24
CA ASP A 23 7.68 8.56 -3.49
C ASP A 23 8.50 9.86 -3.55
N PRO A 24 8.40 10.62 -4.66
CA PRO A 24 9.00 11.94 -4.74
C PRO A 24 8.31 12.97 -3.83
N GLY A 25 7.10 12.67 -3.35
CA GLY A 25 6.29 13.53 -2.48
C GLY A 25 6.44 13.21 -1.00
N VAL A 26 7.49 12.51 -0.59
CA VAL A 26 7.71 12.17 0.83
C VAL A 26 7.75 13.43 1.70
N GLY A 27 7.08 13.40 2.86
CA GLY A 27 6.97 14.54 3.76
C GLY A 27 5.95 15.61 3.33
N THR A 28 5.19 15.36 2.26
CA THR A 28 4.02 16.17 1.87
C THR A 28 2.72 15.57 2.41
N SER A 29 1.57 16.16 2.04
CA SER A 29 0.24 15.72 2.48
C SER A 29 -0.33 14.52 1.71
N ARG A 30 0.48 13.82 0.89
CA ARG A 30 0.00 12.66 0.13
C ARG A 30 -0.31 11.48 1.05
N ASN A 31 -1.46 10.84 0.84
CA ASN A 31 -1.86 9.71 1.66
C ASN A 31 -0.99 8.48 1.39
N ILE A 32 -1.03 7.51 2.30
CA ILE A 32 -0.59 6.14 2.05
C ILE A 32 -1.86 5.31 1.92
N VAL A 33 -1.91 4.45 0.90
CA VAL A 33 -3.07 3.60 0.62
C VAL A 33 -2.70 2.13 0.69
N LEU A 34 -3.66 1.33 1.12
CA LEU A 34 -3.69 -0.12 1.02
C LEU A 34 -4.88 -0.50 0.12
N ALA A 35 -4.62 -1.07 -1.04
CA ALA A 35 -5.63 -1.63 -1.91
C ALA A 35 -5.64 -3.16 -1.77
N GLU A 36 -6.80 -3.73 -1.47
CA GLU A 36 -7.04 -5.16 -1.63
C GLU A 36 -7.82 -5.38 -2.93
N THR A 37 -7.34 -6.29 -3.76
CA THR A 37 -8.02 -6.71 -4.99
C THR A 37 -8.53 -8.13 -4.85
N GLU A 38 -9.12 -8.66 -5.92
CA GLU A 38 -9.51 -10.07 -5.95
C GLU A 38 -8.33 -11.01 -5.65
N ASN A 39 -7.14 -10.66 -6.12
CA ASN A 39 -5.97 -11.52 -6.12
C ASN A 39 -4.80 -11.01 -5.28
N TYR A 40 -4.68 -9.72 -4.98
CA TYR A 40 -3.45 -9.16 -4.41
C TYR A 40 -3.72 -8.06 -3.37
N PHE A 41 -2.65 -7.66 -2.69
CA PHE A 41 -2.63 -6.45 -1.85
C PHE A 41 -1.55 -5.51 -2.35
N PHE A 42 -1.84 -4.21 -2.39
CA PHE A 42 -0.91 -3.17 -2.80
C PHE A 42 -0.82 -2.08 -1.74
N ILE A 43 0.39 -1.77 -1.28
CA ILE A 43 0.65 -0.68 -0.33
C ILE A 43 1.56 0.33 -1.03
N ALA A 44 1.12 1.60 -1.09
CA ALA A 44 1.84 2.62 -1.83
C ALA A 44 1.51 4.05 -1.35
N PRO A 45 2.35 5.04 -1.68
CA PRO A 45 1.93 6.43 -1.69
C PRO A 45 0.80 6.65 -2.69
N ASP A 46 -0.17 7.49 -2.33
CA ASP A 46 -1.23 7.93 -3.22
C ASP A 46 -0.72 9.02 -4.17
N ASN A 47 -0.05 8.58 -5.24
CA ASN A 47 0.56 9.45 -6.24
C ASN A 47 0.43 8.90 -7.67
N GLY A 48 -0.51 7.98 -7.89
CA GLY A 48 -0.74 7.32 -9.18
C GLY A 48 0.19 6.14 -9.48
N VAL A 49 1.10 5.74 -8.58
CA VAL A 49 1.97 4.58 -8.85
C VAL A 49 1.17 3.28 -9.04
N LEU A 50 -0.02 3.17 -8.43
CA LEU A 50 -0.90 2.01 -8.54
C LEU A 50 -1.89 2.08 -9.72
N SER A 51 -2.01 3.20 -10.44
CA SER A 51 -3.09 3.38 -11.43
C SER A 51 -3.19 2.24 -12.44
N LEU A 52 -2.07 1.83 -13.05
CA LEU A 52 -2.07 0.76 -14.05
C LEU A 52 -2.48 -0.62 -13.50
N VAL A 53 -2.15 -0.94 -12.25
CA VAL A 53 -2.55 -2.24 -11.68
C VAL A 53 -3.99 -2.24 -11.21
N LEU A 54 -4.49 -1.10 -10.75
CA LEU A 54 -5.88 -0.94 -10.30
C LEU A 54 -6.87 -0.84 -11.48
N GLU A 55 -6.40 -0.49 -12.68
CA GLU A 55 -7.20 -0.59 -13.92
C GLU A 55 -7.41 -2.06 -14.36
N GLU A 56 -6.48 -2.95 -14.02
CA GLU A 56 -6.49 -4.35 -14.44
C GLU A 56 -7.13 -5.28 -13.40
N GLU A 57 -7.02 -4.94 -12.11
CA GLU A 57 -7.51 -5.74 -11.01
C GLU A 57 -8.84 -5.22 -10.44
N SER A 58 -9.75 -6.13 -10.10
CA SER A 58 -10.99 -5.80 -9.40
C SER A 58 -10.69 -5.43 -7.94
N ILE A 59 -10.83 -4.15 -7.60
CA ILE A 59 -10.66 -3.64 -6.23
C ILE A 59 -11.80 -4.15 -5.34
N ARG A 60 -11.45 -4.80 -4.22
CA ARG A 60 -12.40 -5.17 -3.15
C ARG A 60 -12.56 -4.06 -2.13
N GLN A 61 -11.44 -3.47 -1.71
CA GLN A 61 -11.43 -2.36 -0.77
C GLN A 61 -10.17 -1.51 -0.94
N LEU A 62 -10.31 -0.22 -0.64
CA LEU A 62 -9.23 0.74 -0.55
C LEU A 62 -9.25 1.40 0.83
N ARG A 63 -8.11 1.37 1.51
CA ARG A 63 -7.96 1.88 2.87
C ARG A 63 -6.87 2.93 2.94
N GLY A 64 -7.14 4.01 3.67
CA GLY A 64 -6.09 4.93 4.08
C GLY A 64 -5.26 4.31 5.20
N VAL A 65 -3.94 4.30 5.05
CA VAL A 65 -3.03 3.76 6.07
C VAL A 65 -2.72 4.85 7.09
N THR A 66 -3.49 4.89 8.18
CA THR A 66 -3.45 5.96 9.19
C THR A 66 -3.33 5.48 10.62
N ASN A 67 -3.59 4.19 10.89
CA ASN A 67 -3.54 3.65 12.25
C ASN A 67 -2.09 3.45 12.74
N GLN A 68 -1.66 4.32 13.65
CA GLN A 68 -0.30 4.36 14.20
C GLN A 68 0.07 3.11 15.02
N HIS A 69 -0.91 2.32 15.48
CA HIS A 69 -0.64 1.06 16.17
C HIS A 69 0.20 0.10 15.31
N TYR A 70 0.08 0.20 14.00
CA TYR A 70 0.75 -0.68 13.03
C TYR A 70 2.02 -0.06 12.43
N PHE A 71 2.49 1.09 12.93
CA PHE A 71 3.72 1.75 12.45
C PHE A 71 4.89 1.46 13.39
N LEU A 72 6.10 1.87 12.99
CA LEU A 72 7.21 1.98 13.93
C LEU A 72 6.95 3.09 14.96
N PRO A 73 7.45 2.96 16.20
CA PRO A 73 7.25 3.97 17.24
C PRO A 73 7.95 5.29 16.93
N GLU A 74 9.09 5.24 16.22
CA GLU A 74 9.85 6.42 15.81
C GLU A 74 9.66 6.64 14.31
N LEU A 75 8.99 7.75 13.96
CA LEU A 75 8.68 8.09 12.58
C LEU A 75 9.67 9.12 12.03
N SER A 76 10.33 8.80 10.93
CA SER A 76 11.08 9.75 10.12
C SER A 76 10.13 10.53 9.21
N ARG A 77 10.51 11.80 8.93
CA ARG A 77 9.84 12.63 7.91
C ARG A 77 10.29 12.33 6.48
N THR A 78 11.37 11.56 6.31
CA THR A 78 12.01 11.35 5.00
C THR A 78 11.89 9.92 4.49
N PHE A 79 11.38 8.97 5.28
CA PHE A 79 11.29 7.57 4.85
C PHE A 79 10.07 6.81 5.39
N GLU A 80 8.87 7.31 5.07
CA GLU A 80 7.61 6.66 5.48
C GLU A 80 7.42 5.24 4.91
N GLY A 81 8.12 4.90 3.82
CA GLY A 81 8.14 3.54 3.28
C GLY A 81 8.67 2.53 4.31
N ARG A 82 9.74 2.89 5.03
CA ARG A 82 10.31 2.07 6.11
C ARG A 82 9.46 2.14 7.37
N ASP A 83 8.95 3.33 7.71
CA ASP A 83 8.39 3.57 9.04
C ASP A 83 6.90 3.25 9.17
N LYS A 84 6.17 3.28 8.05
CA LYS A 84 4.71 3.05 8.01
C LYS A 84 4.36 1.90 7.08
N MET A 85 4.77 1.97 5.82
CA MET A 85 4.29 1.04 4.79
C MET A 85 4.84 -0.39 4.98
N ALA A 86 6.13 -0.53 5.27
CA ALA A 86 6.75 -1.84 5.52
C ALA A 86 6.18 -2.54 6.78
N PRO A 87 6.01 -1.88 7.93
CA PRO A 87 5.31 -2.44 9.09
C PRO A 87 3.89 -2.89 8.77
N VAL A 88 3.12 -2.10 8.02
CA VAL A 88 1.75 -2.47 7.60
C VAL A 88 1.76 -3.72 6.74
N ALA A 89 2.68 -3.82 5.77
CA ALA A 89 2.86 -5.04 4.97
C ALA A 89 3.19 -6.26 5.85
N ALA A 90 4.05 -6.08 6.86
CA ALA A 90 4.42 -7.13 7.79
C ALA A 90 3.21 -7.59 8.64
N TRP A 91 2.41 -6.67 9.16
CA TRP A 91 1.20 -7.00 9.91
C TRP A 91 0.12 -7.67 9.04
N LEU A 92 -0.08 -7.17 7.82
CA LEU A 92 -0.99 -7.77 6.85
C LEU A 92 -0.58 -9.21 6.51
N SER A 93 0.72 -9.49 6.38
CA SER A 93 1.21 -10.86 6.15
C SER A 93 0.94 -11.83 7.32
N ARG A 94 0.65 -11.30 8.51
CA ARG A 94 0.22 -12.08 9.69
C ARG A 94 -1.29 -12.28 9.76
N GLY A 95 -2.04 -11.81 8.77
CA GLY A 95 -3.50 -11.98 8.69
C GLY A 95 -4.32 -10.90 9.41
N ILE A 96 -3.71 -9.76 9.76
CA ILE A 96 -4.47 -8.60 10.22
C ILE A 96 -5.34 -8.08 9.07
N SER A 97 -6.61 -7.80 9.38
CA SER A 97 -7.60 -7.37 8.39
C SER A 97 -7.30 -5.96 7.87
N CYS A 98 -7.63 -5.69 6.61
CA CYS A 98 -7.36 -4.41 5.96
C CYS A 98 -8.00 -3.22 6.69
N GLU A 99 -9.17 -3.42 7.28
CA GLU A 99 -9.96 -2.43 8.02
C GLU A 99 -9.23 -1.90 9.26
N GLU A 100 -8.31 -2.69 9.81
CA GLU A 100 -7.53 -2.30 11.01
C GLU A 100 -6.52 -1.19 10.70
N PHE A 101 -6.08 -1.05 9.45
CA PHE A 101 -5.03 -0.09 9.08
C PHE A 101 -5.54 1.34 8.88
N GLY A 102 -6.85 1.51 8.76
CA GLY A 102 -7.52 2.82 8.70
C GLY A 102 -8.81 2.80 7.88
N PRO A 103 -9.43 3.97 7.66
CA PRO A 103 -10.76 4.08 7.09
C PRO A 103 -10.80 3.75 5.58
N GLU A 104 -12.00 3.47 5.09
CA GLU A 104 -12.26 3.45 3.64
C GLU A 104 -11.88 4.77 2.99
N THR A 105 -11.28 4.69 1.81
CA THR A 105 -10.93 5.87 1.03
C THR A 105 -11.21 5.63 -0.45
N THR A 106 -11.23 6.71 -1.21
CA THR A 106 -11.37 6.71 -2.67
C THR A 106 -10.07 7.20 -3.26
N SER A 107 -9.56 6.51 -4.28
CA SER A 107 -8.44 6.99 -5.09
C SER A 107 -8.88 8.08 -6.07
#